data_AF-A0A6G1AV44-F1
#
_entry.id   AF-A0A6G1AV44-F1
#
_cell.length_a   1.000
_cell.length_b   1.000
_cell.length_c   1.000
_cell.angle_alpha   90.00
_cell.angle_beta   90.00
_cell.angle_gamma   90.00
#
_symmetry.space_group_name_H-M   'P 1'
#
loop_
_entity.id
_entity.type
_entity.pdbx_description
1 polymer ?
#
loop_
_entity_poly.entity_id
_entity_poly.type
_entity_poly.pdbx_seq_one_letter_code
_entity_poly.pdbx_strand_id
1 'polypeptide(L)' 'LTNKKIVMKWRHRNWPEEHYATVALNFVPAPGQTELQLDCKGVPVCKEEGMKFCWQKQHFEEIKGLLQLTTLNG' A
#
# COMPACT_ATOMS: atom_id res chain seq x y z
N LEU A 1 4.84 2.74 -19.73
CA LEU A 1 4.42 1.43 -19.17
C LEU A 1 3.37 1.68 -18.11
N THR A 2 2.11 1.64 -18.51
CA THR A 2 0.94 1.78 -17.63
C THR A 2 0.90 0.60 -16.65
N ASN A 3 0.44 0.81 -15.42
CA ASN A 3 0.18 -0.23 -14.40
C ASN A 3 1.40 -0.87 -13.69
N LYS A 4 2.61 -0.28 -13.75
CA LYS A 4 3.77 -0.80 -13.00
C LYS A 4 3.94 -0.20 -11.60
N LYS A 5 3.52 1.05 -11.43
CA LYS A 5 3.80 1.81 -10.22
C LYS A 5 2.76 2.88 -9.98
N ILE A 6 2.37 3.06 -8.72
CA ILE A 6 1.59 4.21 -8.25
C ILE A 6 2.43 4.92 -7.19
N VAL A 7 2.62 6.24 -7.34
CA VAL A 7 3.30 7.08 -6.35
C VAL A 7 2.30 8.09 -5.81
N MET A 8 2.19 8.18 -4.49
CA MET A 8 1.23 9.06 -3.83
C MET A 8 1.78 9.64 -2.53
N LYS A 9 1.20 10.77 -2.11
CA LYS A 9 1.36 11.27 -0.74
C LYS A 9 0.42 10.49 0.17
N TRP A 10 0.92 10.07 1.33
CA TRP A 10 0.15 9.42 2.35
C TRP A 10 0.40 10.09 3.70
N ARG A 11 -0.63 10.20 4.53
CA ARG A 11 -0.47 10.63 5.92
C ARG A 11 -1.43 9.88 6.82
N HIS A 12 -0.97 9.57 8.01
CA HIS A 12 -1.88 9.19 9.08
C HIS A 12 -2.65 10.43 9.54
N ARG A 13 -3.93 10.27 9.87
CA ARG A 13 -4.80 11.40 10.31
C ARG A 13 -4.21 12.15 11.49
N ASN A 14 -3.60 11.42 12.42
CA ASN A 14 -3.05 11.98 13.67
C ASN A 14 -1.60 12.51 13.53
N TRP A 15 -1.06 12.59 12.32
CA TRP A 15 0.26 13.21 12.11
C TRP A 15 0.17 14.74 12.13
N PRO A 16 1.27 15.43 12.52
CA PRO A 16 1.34 16.89 12.50
C PRO A 16 0.95 17.46 11.14
N GLU A 17 0.55 18.74 11.15
CA GLU A 17 0.25 19.46 9.93
C GLU A 17 1.45 19.43 8.97
N GLU A 18 1.15 19.34 7.67
CA GLU A 18 2.14 19.22 6.59
C GLU A 18 3.07 17.99 6.62
N HIS A 19 2.90 17.07 7.56
CA HIS A 19 3.71 15.86 7.60
C HIS A 19 3.12 14.77 6.70
N TYR A 20 3.77 14.51 5.56
CA TYR A 20 3.38 13.50 4.59
C TYR A 20 4.53 12.55 4.30
N ALA A 21 4.20 11.27 4.22
CA ALA A 21 5.07 10.27 3.64
C ALA A 21 4.85 10.20 2.12
N THR A 22 5.90 9.83 1.41
CA THR A 22 5.79 9.40 0.01
C THR A 22 5.67 7.88 -0.01
N VAL A 23 4.56 7.39 -0.56
CA VAL A 23 4.29 5.97 -0.74
C VAL A 23 4.40 5.63 -2.21
N ALA A 24 5.10 4.54 -2.51
CA ALA A 24 5.16 3.94 -3.82
C ALA A 24 4.68 2.49 -3.75
N LEU A 25 3.60 2.18 -4.48
CA LEU A 25 3.13 0.83 -4.73
C LEU A 25 3.74 0.35 -6.03
N ASN A 26 4.53 -0.72 -5.98
CA ASN A 26 5.09 -1.37 -7.16
C ASN A 26 4.35 -2.68 -7.42
N PHE A 27 3.92 -2.86 -8.67
CA PHE A 27 3.24 -4.07 -9.13
C PHE A 27 4.24 -4.90 -9.93
N VAL A 28 4.71 -5.98 -9.32
CA VAL A 28 5.71 -6.86 -9.92
C VAL A 28 4.99 -8.10 -10.47
N PRO A 29 4.98 -8.30 -11.81
CA PRO A 29 4.39 -9.49 -12.39
C PRO A 29 5.09 -10.75 -11.88
N ALA A 30 4.32 -11.74 -11.45
CA ALA A 30 4.79 -13.06 -11.06
C ALA A 30 3.94 -14.14 -11.75
N PRO A 31 4.42 -15.38 -11.88
CA PRO A 31 3.63 -16.45 -12.50
C PRO A 31 2.29 -16.65 -11.78
N GLY A 32 1.17 -16.40 -12.48
CA GLY A 32 -0.19 -16.57 -11.96
C GLY A 32 -0.64 -15.53 -10.92
N GLN A 33 0.16 -14.50 -10.63
CA GLN A 33 -0.16 -13.50 -9.61
C GLN A 33 0.59 -12.18 -9.84
N THR A 34 0.40 -11.21 -8.94
CA THR A 34 1.19 -9.97 -8.92
C THR A 34 1.64 -9.73 -7.49
N GLU A 35 2.94 -9.55 -7.30
CA GLU A 35 3.48 -9.13 -6.02
C GLU A 35 3.30 -7.61 -5.89
N LEU A 36 2.63 -7.19 -4.83
CA LEU A 36 2.44 -5.79 -4.49
C LEU A 36 3.45 -5.37 -3.43
N GLN A 37 4.40 -4.54 -3.81
CA GLN A 37 5.44 -4.03 -2.92
C GLN A 37 5.12 -2.60 -2.49
N LEU A 38 5.30 -2.30 -1.20
CA LEU A 38 5.14 -0.97 -0.63
C LEU A 38 6.50 -0.39 -0.25
N ASP A 39 6.93 0.63 -0.98
CA ASP A 39 8.04 1.48 -0.58
C ASP A 39 7.50 2.73 0.11
N CYS A 40 8.09 3.08 1.24
CA CYS A 40 7.72 4.31 1.93
C CYS A 40 8.95 5.15 2.30
N LYS A 41 8.85 6.46 2.11
CA LYS A 41 9.88 7.44 2.47
C LYS A 41 9.27 8.58 3.26
N GLY A 42 10.02 9.10 4.24
CA GLY A 42 9.60 10.23 5.07
C GLY A 42 8.67 9.86 6.23
N VAL A 43 8.64 8.60 6.63
CA VAL A 43 7.91 8.16 7.85
C VAL A 43 8.77 8.48 9.07
N PRO A 44 8.23 9.11 10.12
CA PRO A 44 8.93 9.23 11.38
C PRO A 44 9.31 7.84 11.92
N VAL A 45 10.57 7.66 12.34
CA VAL A 45 11.10 6.36 12.81
C VAL A 45 10.21 5.73 13.91
N CYS A 46 9.69 6.55 14.83
CA CYS A 46 8.79 6.10 15.90
C CYS A 46 7.38 5.69 15.45
N LYS A 47 7.05 5.82 14.15
CA LYS A 47 5.73 5.52 13.56
C LYS A 47 5.79 4.44 12.48
N GLU A 48 6.97 3.87 12.20
CA GLU A 48 7.16 2.89 11.14
C GLU A 48 6.33 1.62 11.34
N GLU A 49 6.34 1.04 12.55
CA GLU A 49 5.56 -0.17 12.86
C GLU A 49 4.04 0.08 12.75
N GLY A 50 3.56 1.20 13.29
CA GLY A 50 2.15 1.58 13.19
C GLY A 50 1.69 1.77 11.75
N MET A 51 2.57 2.34 10.91
CA MET A 51 2.30 2.48 9.48
C MET A 51 2.27 1.12 8.76
N LYS A 52 3.24 0.24 9.04
CA LYS A 52 3.27 -1.11 8.47
C LYS A 52 1.98 -1.88 8.81
N PHE A 53 1.55 -1.83 10.06
CA PHE A 53 0.32 -2.48 10.51
C PHE A 53 -0.93 -1.94 9.80
N CYS A 54 -1.06 -0.61 9.70
CA CYS A 54 -2.16 0.05 9.00
C CYS A 54 -2.22 -0.37 7.53
N TRP A 55 -1.11 -0.33 6.79
CA TRP A 55 -1.07 -0.74 5.39
C TRP A 55 -1.37 -2.22 5.19
N GLN A 56 -0.84 -3.09 6.06
CA GLN A 56 -1.13 -4.52 5.98
C GLN A 56 -2.61 -4.79 6.23
N LYS A 57 -3.18 -4.29 7.33
CA LYS A 57 -4.55 -4.63 7.75
C LYS A 57 -5.63 -3.92 6.95
N GLN A 58 -5.48 -2.64 6.66
CA GLN A 58 -6.55 -1.81 6.11
C GLN A 58 -6.45 -1.65 4.59
N HIS A 59 -5.31 -1.95 3.98
CA HIS A 59 -5.16 -1.83 2.54
C HIS A 59 -4.91 -3.18 1.90
N PHE A 60 -3.87 -3.91 2.29
CA PHE A 60 -3.52 -5.16 1.62
C PHE A 60 -4.54 -6.28 1.82
N GLU A 61 -5.01 -6.51 3.05
CA GLU A 61 -6.03 -7.55 3.28
C GLU A 61 -7.36 -7.21 2.60
N GLU A 62 -7.77 -5.94 2.59
CA GLU A 62 -8.98 -5.51 1.87
C GLU A 62 -8.85 -5.69 0.35
N ILE A 63 -7.72 -5.28 -0.24
CA ILE A 63 -7.44 -5.46 -1.67
C ILE A 63 -7.43 -6.94 -2.03
N LYS A 64 -6.78 -7.80 -1.24
CA LYS A 64 -6.78 -9.26 -1.45
C LYS A 64 -8.20 -9.82 -1.40
N GLY A 65 -9.00 -9.42 -0.41
CA GLY A 65 -10.39 -9.84 -0.28
C GLY A 65 -11.22 -9.45 -1.50
N LEU A 66 -11.12 -8.19 -1.94
CA LEU A 66 -11.83 -7.71 -3.13
C LEU A 66 -11.44 -8.48 -4.39
N LEU A 67 -10.15 -8.73 -4.62
CA LEU A 67 -9.66 -9.46 -5.78
C LEU A 67 -10.10 -10.94 -5.79
N GLN A 68 -10.19 -11.56 -4.62
CA GLN A 68 -10.71 -12.93 -4.48
C GLN A 68 -12.21 -12.99 -4.76
N LEU A 69 -12.98 -12.03 -4.24
CA LEU A 69 -14.43 -11.94 -4.50
C LEU A 69 -14.74 -11.72 -5.98
N THR A 70 -13.93 -10.94 -6.70
CA THR A 70 -14.11 -10.77 -8.15
C THR A 70 -13.80 -12.03 -8.94
N THR A 71 -12.92 -12.90 -8.44
CA THR A 71 -12.61 -14.19 -9.09
C THR A 71 -13.73 -15.22 -8.91
N LEU A 72 -14.49 -15.13 -7.81
CA LEU A 72 -15.60 -16.05 -7.53
C LEU A 72 -16.91 -15.70 -8.25
N ASN A 73 -17.06 -14.44 -8.67
CA ASN A 73 -18.27 -13.93 -9.33
C ASN A 73 -18.14 -13.83 -10.86
N GLY A 74 -17.07 -14.38 -11.45
CA GLY A 74 -16.75 -14.34 -12.88
C GLY A 74 -16.84 -15.69 -13.56
#